data_AF-A0A2S9FCC3-F1
#
_entry.id   AF-A0A2S9FCC3-F1
#
_cell.length_a   1.000
_cell.length_b   1.000
_cell.length_c   1.000
_cell.angle_alpha   90.00
_cell.angle_beta   90.00
_cell.angle_gamma   90.00
#
_symmetry.space_group_name_H-M   'P 1'
#
loop_
_entity.id
_entity.type
_entity.pdbx_description
1 polymer ?
#
loop_
_entity_poly.entity_id
_entity_poly.type
_entity_poly.pdbx_seq_one_letter_code
_entity_poly.pdbx_strand_id
1 'polypeptide(L)'
;VLKPDVDLQRTVGWFTTIHPVVLNATGQATATQALDDVRDALKAVPHYGIGYGLLRYLYAPTARVLGASRPADILFTHVGTIPDVPAEQPDDAVVRFDTDTAMPVRDTLPGLGHALELRVYRTAGVLHLDWWYDNRRLGPTDVESFARQYSAALLDITREALAEEDTDAAGDELALVDLS
;
A
#
# COMPACT_ATOMS: atom_id res chain seq x y z
N VAL A 1 17.44 -2.05 14.15
CA VAL A 1 17.73 -2.42 12.75
C VAL A 1 18.15 -3.87 12.77
N LEU A 2 17.54 -4.74 11.95
CA LEU A 2 17.96 -6.14 11.86
C LEU A 2 19.48 -6.17 11.64
N LYS A 3 20.20 -7.04 12.34
CA LYS A 3 21.65 -7.13 12.21
C LYS A 3 21.98 -7.32 10.72
N PRO A 4 22.99 -6.62 10.17
CA PRO A 4 23.33 -6.68 8.75
C PRO A 4 23.63 -8.10 8.26
N ASP A 5 23.93 -9.03 9.17
CA ASP A 5 24.26 -10.42 8.87
C ASP A 5 23.04 -11.36 8.78
N VAL A 6 21.81 -10.84 8.93
CA VAL A 6 20.57 -11.64 8.87
C VAL A 6 19.93 -11.53 7.49
N ASP A 7 20.07 -12.58 6.69
CA ASP A 7 19.40 -12.72 5.39
C ASP A 7 18.08 -13.49 5.54
N LEU A 8 16.98 -12.83 5.19
CA LEU A 8 15.63 -13.39 5.23
C LEU A 8 15.01 -13.60 3.84
N GLN A 9 15.75 -13.37 2.75
CA GLN A 9 15.20 -13.35 1.38
C GLN A 9 14.48 -14.65 0.97
N ARG A 10 14.87 -15.78 1.56
CA ARG A 10 14.28 -17.10 1.28
C ARG A 10 13.64 -17.75 2.52
N THR A 11 13.38 -16.96 3.56
CA THR A 11 12.75 -17.47 4.79
C THR A 11 11.24 -17.31 4.70
N VAL A 12 10.51 -18.42 4.87
CA VAL A 12 9.05 -18.41 4.96
C VAL A 12 8.65 -18.11 6.40
N GLY A 13 7.78 -17.10 6.58
CA GLY A 13 7.27 -16.69 7.89
C GLY A 13 6.44 -15.43 7.79
N TRP A 14 5.81 -15.05 8.90
CA TRP A 14 5.00 -13.83 8.97
C TRP A 14 5.88 -12.64 9.36
N PHE A 15 6.36 -11.90 8.35
CA PHE A 15 7.26 -10.74 8.52
C PHE A 15 6.58 -9.38 8.34
N THR A 16 5.25 -9.35 8.27
CA THR A 16 4.47 -8.11 8.06
C THR A 16 4.74 -7.11 9.18
N THR A 17 5.10 -5.89 8.79
CA THR A 17 5.24 -4.75 9.69
C THR A 17 4.02 -3.84 9.56
N ILE A 18 3.38 -3.53 10.68
CA ILE A 18 2.24 -2.61 10.74
C ILE A 18 2.62 -1.45 11.66
N HIS A 19 2.50 -0.22 11.15
CA HIS A 19 2.77 1.00 11.90
C HIS A 19 1.83 2.12 11.43
N PRO A 20 1.45 3.05 12.32
CA PRO A 20 0.61 4.18 11.94
C PRO A 20 1.40 5.19 11.11
N VAL A 21 0.76 5.71 10.07
CA VAL A 21 1.24 6.84 9.28
C VAL A 21 0.20 7.95 9.36
N VAL A 22 0.66 9.19 9.56
CA VAL A 22 -0.21 10.37 9.55
C VAL A 22 -0.04 11.05 8.20
N LEU A 23 -1.13 11.15 7.45
CA LEU A 23 -1.17 11.86 6.18
C LEU A 23 -1.94 13.16 6.36
N ASN A 24 -1.34 14.27 5.96
CA ASN A 24 -1.99 15.57 6.00
C ASN A 24 -2.79 15.77 4.72
N ALA A 25 -4.12 15.74 4.82
CA ALA A 25 -5.03 15.96 3.68
C ALA A 25 -5.50 17.43 3.57
N THR A 26 -4.69 18.39 4.03
CA THR A 26 -5.08 19.80 4.11
C THR A 26 -4.75 20.54 2.82
N GLY A 27 -5.79 20.95 2.06
CA GLY A 27 -5.69 21.93 0.97
C GLY A 27 -5.87 21.36 -0.45
N GLN A 28 -6.12 22.25 -1.42
CA GLN A 28 -6.04 21.94 -2.85
C GLN A 28 -4.57 21.99 -3.28
N ALA A 29 -3.85 20.88 -3.09
CA ALA A 29 -2.51 20.68 -3.63
C ALA A 29 -2.62 20.04 -5.03
N THR A 30 -1.63 20.30 -5.90
CA THR A 30 -1.50 19.55 -7.15
C THR A 30 -1.20 18.08 -6.85
N ALA A 31 -1.44 17.20 -7.83
CA ALA A 31 -1.16 15.77 -7.69
C ALA A 31 0.30 15.51 -7.28
N THR A 32 1.26 16.17 -7.93
CA THR A 32 2.69 16.01 -7.62
C THR A 32 3.01 16.45 -6.20
N GLN A 33 2.46 17.58 -5.74
CA GLN A 33 2.70 18.02 -4.37
C GLN A 33 2.10 17.07 -3.33
N ALA A 34 0.91 16.52 -3.59
CA ALA A 34 0.31 15.51 -2.73
C ALA A 34 1.14 14.22 -2.69
N LEU A 35 1.66 13.76 -3.84
CA LEU A 35 2.54 12.59 -3.93
C LEU A 35 3.86 12.81 -3.19
N ASP A 36 4.42 14.02 -3.29
CA ASP A 36 5.64 14.43 -2.61
C ASP A 36 5.47 14.42 -1.08
N ASP A 37 4.37 15.00 -0.59
CA ASP A 37 4.04 15.01 0.84
C ASP A 37 3.87 13.59 1.40
N VAL A 38 3.17 12.72 0.67
CA VAL A 38 2.99 11.31 1.05
C VAL A 38 4.33 10.58 1.05
N ARG A 39 5.15 10.77 0.01
CA ARG A 39 6.48 10.16 -0.10
C ARG A 39 7.37 10.59 1.06
N ASP A 40 7.37 11.87 1.41
CA ASP A 40 8.21 12.41 2.47
C ASP A 40 7.74 11.94 3.85
N ALA A 41 6.42 11.86 4.08
CA ALA A 41 5.85 11.26 5.29
C ALA A 41 6.26 9.79 5.46
N LEU A 42 6.26 9.01 4.37
CA LEU A 42 6.68 7.60 4.41
C LEU A 42 8.21 7.46 4.59
N LYS A 43 9.01 8.30 3.92
CA LYS A 43 10.49 8.30 4.06
C LYS A 43 10.96 8.73 5.45
N ALA A 44 10.19 9.58 6.14
CA ALA A 44 10.50 9.99 7.50
C ALA A 44 10.44 8.83 8.51
N VAL A 45 9.77 7.73 8.19
CA VAL A 45 9.64 6.57 9.09
C VAL A 45 10.94 5.73 9.09
N PRO A 46 11.63 5.60 10.24
CA PRO A 46 12.86 4.82 10.31
C PRO A 46 12.60 3.34 10.05
N HIS A 47 13.44 2.74 9.19
CA HIS A 47 13.45 1.29 8.94
C HIS A 47 12.08 0.71 8.61
N TYR A 48 11.27 1.43 7.81
CA TYR A 48 9.94 1.01 7.37
C TYR A 48 8.97 0.67 8.52
N GLY A 49 9.20 1.27 9.71
CA GLY A 49 8.29 1.19 10.84
C GLY A 49 8.42 -0.06 11.71
N ILE A 50 9.39 -0.95 11.46
CA ILE A 50 9.57 -2.19 12.25
C ILE A 50 9.71 -1.92 13.75
N GLY A 51 10.33 -0.77 14.10
CA GLY A 51 10.50 -0.34 15.48
C GLY A 51 9.18 -0.15 16.23
N TYR A 52 8.10 0.24 15.55
CA TYR A 52 6.80 0.45 16.19
C TYR A 52 6.27 -0.84 16.81
N GLY A 53 6.27 -1.96 16.06
CA GLY A 53 5.82 -3.25 16.57
C GLY A 53 6.69 -3.74 17.74
N LEU A 54 8.01 -3.57 17.65
CA LEU A 54 8.94 -3.92 18.73
C LEU A 54 8.66 -3.11 20.00
N LEU A 55 8.47 -1.80 19.89
CA LEU A 55 8.17 -0.91 21.01
C LEU A 55 6.78 -1.16 21.61
N ARG A 56 5.79 -1.45 20.75
CA ARG A 56 4.41 -1.67 21.19
C ARG A 56 4.21 -3.02 21.86
N TYR A 57 4.82 -4.08 21.33
CA TYR A 57 4.51 -5.46 21.73
C TYR A 57 5.62 -6.16 22.51
N LEU A 58 6.89 -5.78 22.33
CA LEU A 58 8.02 -6.49 22.93
C LEU A 58 8.76 -5.68 24.01
N TYR A 59 8.79 -4.34 23.90
CA TYR A 59 9.49 -3.50 24.87
C TYR A 59 8.56 -3.02 25.99
N ALA A 60 8.67 -3.65 27.16
CA ALA A 60 7.79 -3.39 28.31
C ALA A 60 7.64 -1.90 28.71
N PRO A 61 8.70 -1.06 28.70
CA PRO A 61 8.56 0.35 29.08
C PRO A 61 7.63 1.17 28.18
N THR A 62 7.53 0.84 26.89
CA THR A 62 6.67 1.57 25.94
C THR A 62 5.35 0.87 25.64
N ALA A 63 5.26 -0.43 25.91
CA ALA A 63 4.11 -1.26 25.58
C ALA A 63 2.78 -0.71 26.13
N ARG A 64 2.76 -0.23 27.39
CA ARG A 64 1.54 0.32 28.00
C ARG A 64 1.06 1.60 27.30
N VAL A 65 1.97 2.53 27.02
CA VAL A 65 1.64 3.83 26.42
C VAL A 65 1.16 3.63 24.99
N LEU A 66 1.92 2.88 24.19
CA LEU A 66 1.55 2.60 22.81
C LEU A 66 0.29 1.73 22.74
N GLY A 67 0.17 0.71 23.59
CA GLY A 67 -0.99 -0.17 23.64
C GLY A 67 -2.32 0.53 23.91
N ALA A 68 -2.31 1.65 24.64
CA ALA A 68 -3.49 2.46 24.92
C ALA A 68 -3.95 3.33 23.73
N SER A 69 -3.09 3.54 22.72
CA SER A 69 -3.47 4.29 21.52
C SER A 69 -4.53 3.55 20.73
N ARG A 70 -5.56 4.29 20.30
CA ARG A 70 -6.59 3.78 19.37
C ARG A 70 -5.92 3.33 18.07
N PRO A 71 -6.27 2.15 17.52
CA PRO A 71 -5.81 1.76 16.20
C PRO A 71 -6.28 2.77 15.14
N ALA A 72 -5.52 2.91 14.06
CA ALA A 72 -5.97 3.70 12.91
C ALA A 72 -7.32 3.17 12.41
N ASP A 73 -8.19 4.05 11.89
CA ASP A 73 -9.47 3.58 11.35
C ASP A 73 -9.31 2.93 9.97
N ILE A 74 -8.20 3.20 9.27
CA ILE A 74 -7.88 2.65 7.95
C ILE A 74 -6.60 1.81 8.02
N LEU A 75 -6.66 0.58 7.50
CA LEU A 75 -5.48 -0.23 7.20
C LEU A 75 -5.27 -0.27 5.68
N PHE A 76 -4.04 -0.04 5.25
CA PHE A 76 -3.66 -0.12 3.85
C PHE A 76 -2.55 -1.16 3.68
N THR A 77 -2.74 -2.11 2.77
CA THR A 77 -1.74 -3.12 2.41
C THR A 77 -1.48 -3.10 0.92
N HIS A 78 -0.23 -2.89 0.52
CA HIS A 78 0.21 -3.04 -0.86
C HIS A 78 1.02 -4.34 -1.00
N VAL A 79 0.44 -5.35 -1.65
CA VAL A 79 1.05 -6.68 -1.83
C VAL A 79 2.10 -6.67 -2.95
N GLY A 80 1.98 -5.72 -3.90
CA GLY A 80 2.82 -5.68 -5.09
C GLY A 80 2.25 -6.49 -6.24
N THR A 81 3.13 -6.96 -7.12
CA THR A 81 2.76 -7.74 -8.30
C THR A 81 2.74 -9.22 -7.94
N ILE A 82 1.57 -9.84 -8.07
CA ILE A 82 1.41 -11.28 -8.04
C ILE A 82 1.83 -11.80 -9.42
N PRO A 83 2.83 -12.70 -9.50
CA PRO A 83 3.26 -13.27 -10.77
C PRO A 83 2.13 -14.06 -11.45
N ASP A 84 2.04 -13.93 -12.77
CA ASP A 84 1.10 -14.71 -13.57
C ASP A 84 1.53 -16.19 -13.57
N VAL A 85 0.53 -17.05 -13.52
CA VAL A 85 0.74 -18.49 -13.61
C VAL A 85 1.03 -18.87 -15.08
N PRO A 86 2.00 -19.75 -15.36
CA PRO A 86 2.23 -20.23 -16.71
C PRO A 86 0.95 -20.83 -17.32
N ALA A 87 0.61 -20.40 -18.53
CA ALA A 87 -0.60 -20.82 -19.25
C ALA A 87 -0.59 -22.32 -19.58
N GLU A 88 0.59 -22.89 -19.81
CA GLU A 88 0.80 -24.31 -20.05
C GLU A 88 1.51 -24.92 -18.84
N GLN A 89 0.86 -25.90 -18.22
CA GLN A 89 1.44 -26.72 -17.17
C GLN A 89 1.36 -28.18 -17.61
N PRO A 90 2.51 -28.87 -17.77
CA PRO A 90 2.51 -30.29 -18.14
C PRO A 90 1.66 -31.11 -17.17
N ASP A 91 0.89 -32.07 -17.69
CA ASP A 91 0.06 -32.96 -16.85
C ASP A 91 0.90 -33.80 -15.86
N ASP A 92 2.18 -34.02 -16.18
CA ASP A 92 3.15 -34.74 -15.37
C ASP A 92 4.04 -33.82 -14.49
N ALA A 93 3.74 -32.53 -14.41
CA ALA A 93 4.50 -31.60 -13.59
C ALA A 93 4.44 -31.96 -12.10
N VAL A 94 5.62 -32.04 -11.46
CA VAL A 94 5.76 -32.34 -10.03
C VAL A 94 5.13 -31.25 -9.15
N VAL A 95 5.10 -30.01 -9.64
CA VAL A 95 4.44 -28.87 -9.00
C VAL A 95 3.52 -28.22 -10.02
N ARG A 96 2.25 -28.10 -9.66
CA ARG A 96 1.24 -27.39 -10.44
C ARG A 96 0.79 -26.16 -9.65
N PHE A 97 0.71 -25.04 -10.34
CA PHE A 97 0.19 -23.81 -9.74
C PHE A 97 -1.31 -23.78 -9.96
N ASP A 98 -2.04 -23.50 -8.90
CA ASP A 98 -3.47 -23.22 -9.02
C ASP A 98 -3.65 -22.02 -9.97
N THR A 99 -4.58 -22.11 -10.92
CA THR A 99 -4.90 -21.00 -11.81
C THR A 99 -5.63 -19.87 -11.09
N ASP A 100 -6.13 -20.11 -9.88
CA ASP A 100 -6.77 -19.14 -8.99
C ASP A 100 -5.77 -18.50 -8.01
N THR A 101 -4.53 -18.21 -8.43
CA THR A 101 -3.50 -17.54 -7.59
C THR A 101 -3.95 -16.19 -7.05
N ALA A 102 -4.86 -15.53 -7.74
CA ALA A 102 -5.38 -14.21 -7.42
C ALA A 102 -6.75 -14.27 -6.73
N MET A 103 -7.05 -15.34 -5.97
CA MET A 103 -8.27 -15.35 -5.16
C MET A 103 -8.42 -13.99 -4.46
N PRO A 104 -9.54 -13.27 -4.68
CA PRO A 104 -9.92 -12.20 -3.77
C PRO A 104 -9.87 -12.82 -2.38
N VAL A 105 -9.27 -12.15 -1.39
CA VAL A 105 -9.16 -12.72 -0.04
C VAL A 105 -10.58 -12.96 0.47
N ARG A 106 -11.04 -14.21 0.31
CA ARG A 106 -12.33 -14.68 0.81
C ARG A 106 -12.24 -15.01 2.29
N ASP A 107 -11.01 -15.11 2.80
CA ASP A 107 -10.76 -15.11 4.21
C ASP A 107 -11.12 -13.73 4.75
N THR A 108 -12.11 -13.69 5.63
CA THR A 108 -12.23 -12.56 6.55
C THR A 108 -10.89 -12.42 7.24
N LEU A 109 -10.10 -11.40 6.88
CA LEU A 109 -9.00 -10.97 7.72
C LEU A 109 -9.59 -10.86 9.14
N PRO A 110 -9.08 -11.60 10.14
CA PRO A 110 -9.55 -11.44 11.50
C PRO A 110 -9.35 -9.96 11.83
N GLY A 111 -10.46 -9.21 11.86
CA GLY A 111 -10.42 -7.76 11.79
C GLY A 111 -9.43 -7.21 12.78
N LEU A 112 -8.39 -6.55 12.29
CA LEU A 112 -7.33 -5.97 13.12
C LEU A 112 -7.85 -4.76 13.94
N GLY A 113 -9.16 -4.54 13.91
CA GLY A 113 -9.89 -3.51 14.64
C GLY A 113 -10.09 -2.22 13.85
N HIS A 114 -9.67 -2.19 12.59
CA HIS A 114 -9.83 -1.06 11.67
C HIS A 114 -11.28 -0.98 11.17
N ALA A 115 -11.75 0.23 10.89
CA ALA A 115 -13.08 0.43 10.32
C ALA A 115 -13.12 0.07 8.83
N LEU A 116 -12.02 0.32 8.11
CA LEU A 116 -11.84 0.03 6.69
C LEU A 116 -10.45 -0.58 6.47
N GLU A 117 -10.38 -1.68 5.72
CA GLU A 117 -9.14 -2.33 5.32
C GLU A 117 -9.08 -2.38 3.78
N LEU A 118 -8.00 -1.85 3.20
CA LEU A 118 -7.73 -1.82 1.78
C LEU A 118 -6.54 -2.70 1.45
N ARG A 119 -6.68 -3.54 0.41
CA ARG A 119 -5.61 -4.32 -0.15
C ARG A 119 -5.43 -4.00 -1.63
N VAL A 120 -4.20 -3.67 -2.02
CA VAL A 120 -3.81 -3.34 -3.39
C VAL A 120 -2.81 -4.35 -3.91
N TYR A 121 -3.03 -4.84 -5.13
CA TYR A 121 -2.12 -5.75 -5.81
C TYR A 121 -2.28 -5.66 -7.33
N ARG A 122 -1.26 -6.12 -8.07
CA ARG A 122 -1.30 -6.21 -9.53
C ARG A 122 -1.23 -7.67 -9.96
N THR A 123 -2.08 -8.09 -10.89
CA THR A 123 -2.04 -9.42 -11.51
C THR A 123 -2.58 -9.33 -12.93
N ALA A 124 -2.12 -10.16 -13.86
CA ALA A 124 -2.55 -10.17 -15.26
C ALA A 124 -2.55 -8.77 -15.92
N GLY A 125 -1.60 -7.91 -15.53
CA GLY A 125 -1.48 -6.55 -16.03
C GLY A 125 -2.42 -5.50 -15.40
N VAL A 126 -3.35 -5.89 -14.54
CA VAL A 126 -4.40 -5.02 -13.99
C VAL A 126 -4.17 -4.74 -12.50
N LEU A 127 -4.51 -3.53 -12.05
CA LEU A 127 -4.52 -3.16 -10.63
C LEU A 127 -5.83 -3.60 -9.99
N HIS A 128 -5.74 -4.32 -8.87
CA HIS A 128 -6.87 -4.79 -8.08
C HIS A 128 -6.88 -4.10 -6.71
N LEU A 129 -8.10 -3.82 -6.24
CA LEU A 129 -8.41 -3.16 -4.98
C LEU A 129 -9.48 -3.98 -4.27
N ASP A 130 -9.13 -4.62 -3.16
CA ASP A 130 -10.07 -5.29 -2.29
C ASP A 130 -10.33 -4.47 -1.02
N TRP A 131 -11.55 -4.59 -0.51
CA TRP A 131 -12.07 -3.75 0.55
C TRP A 131 -12.84 -4.59 1.57
N TRP A 132 -12.51 -4.41 2.85
CA TRP A 132 -13.29 -4.94 3.97
C TRP A 132 -13.65 -3.79 4.89
N TYR A 133 -14.83 -3.84 5.51
CA TYR A 133 -15.27 -2.82 6.45
C TYR A 133 -16.10 -3.38 7.58
N ASP A 134 -16.02 -2.71 8.74
CA ASP A 134 -16.86 -3.00 9.91
C ASP A 134 -18.25 -2.39 9.69
N ASN A 135 -19.24 -3.21 9.34
CA ASN A 135 -20.62 -2.80 9.09
C ASN A 135 -21.35 -2.23 10.33
N ARG A 136 -20.74 -2.31 11.52
CA ARG A 136 -21.24 -1.65 12.74
C ARG A 136 -20.76 -0.21 12.84
N ARG A 137 -19.71 0.17 12.09
CA ARG A 137 -19.10 1.50 12.09
C ARG A 137 -19.35 2.28 10.80
N LEU A 138 -19.41 1.60 9.66
CA LEU A 138 -19.57 2.20 8.34
C LEU A 138 -20.79 1.61 7.62
N GLY A 139 -21.61 2.47 7.02
CA GLY A 139 -22.75 2.07 6.21
C GLY A 139 -22.35 1.67 4.79
N PRO A 140 -23.12 0.78 4.12
CA PRO A 140 -22.79 0.31 2.78
C PRO A 140 -22.73 1.45 1.76
N THR A 141 -23.62 2.44 1.84
CA THR A 141 -23.65 3.60 0.94
C THR A 141 -22.38 4.46 1.07
N ASP A 142 -21.85 4.64 2.28
CA ASP A 142 -20.64 5.42 2.51
C ASP A 142 -19.43 4.71 1.91
N VAL A 143 -19.34 3.39 2.11
CA VAL A 143 -18.24 2.57 1.56
C VAL A 143 -18.29 2.51 0.04
N GLU A 144 -19.48 2.35 -0.55
CA GLU A 144 -19.64 2.39 -2.01
C GLU A 144 -19.27 3.76 -2.59
N SER A 145 -19.66 4.83 -1.90
CA SER A 145 -19.29 6.20 -2.29
C SER A 145 -17.77 6.39 -2.21
N PHE A 146 -17.14 5.93 -1.12
CA PHE A 146 -15.70 5.95 -0.94
C PHE A 146 -14.98 5.17 -2.05
N ALA A 147 -15.41 3.94 -2.35
CA ALA A 147 -14.78 3.10 -3.36
C ALA A 147 -14.81 3.75 -4.75
N ARG A 148 -15.93 4.40 -5.12
CA ARG A 148 -16.04 5.17 -6.37
C ARG A 148 -15.11 6.39 -6.36
N GLN A 149 -15.13 7.18 -5.28
CA GLN A 149 -14.31 8.39 -5.16
C GLN A 149 -12.81 8.07 -5.15
N TYR A 150 -12.40 7.00 -4.46
CA TYR A 150 -11.01 6.54 -4.42
C TYR A 150 -10.51 6.17 -5.81
N SER A 151 -11.31 5.40 -6.56
CA SER A 151 -10.95 5.00 -7.93
C SER A 151 -10.83 6.22 -8.86
N ALA A 152 -11.75 7.17 -8.75
CA ALA A 152 -11.68 8.43 -9.50
C ALA A 152 -10.45 9.25 -9.14
N ALA A 153 -10.21 9.47 -7.84
CA ALA A 153 -9.07 10.23 -7.35
C ALA A 153 -7.73 9.60 -7.76
N LEU A 154 -7.62 8.27 -7.73
CA LEU A 154 -6.41 7.56 -8.18
C LEU A 154 -6.13 7.80 -9.67
N LEU A 155 -7.17 7.73 -10.51
CA LEU A 155 -7.05 7.99 -11.95
C LEU A 155 -6.71 9.45 -12.23
N ASP A 156 -7.29 10.38 -11.46
CA ASP A 156 -7.04 11.81 -11.62
C ASP A 156 -5.61 12.17 -11.22
N ILE A 157 -5.14 11.71 -10.05
CA ILE A 157 -3.75 11.90 -9.60
C ILE A 157 -2.76 11.30 -10.61
N THR A 158 -3.03 10.09 -11.11
CA THR A 158 -2.15 9.45 -12.11
C THR A 158 -2.11 10.26 -13.41
N ARG A 159 -3.26 10.75 -13.88
CA ARG A 159 -3.33 11.54 -15.12
C ARG A 159 -2.60 12.88 -14.98
N GLU A 160 -2.80 13.57 -13.87
CA GLU A 160 -2.17 14.87 -13.59
C GLU A 160 -0.65 14.71 -13.45
N ALA A 161 -0.18 13.71 -12.70
CA ALA A 161 1.25 13.43 -12.54
C ALA A 161 1.94 13.11 -13.87
N LEU A 162 1.31 12.30 -14.73
CA LEU A 162 1.87 11.99 -16.06
C LEU A 162 1.92 13.22 -16.98
N ALA A 163 0.92 14.10 -16.90
CA ALA A 163 0.89 15.32 -17.70
C ALA A 163 1.95 16.35 -17.25
N GLU A 164 2.24 16.42 -15.95
CA GLU A 164 3.31 17.27 -15.41
C GLU A 164 4.69 16.74 -15.80
N GLU A 165 4.94 15.43 -15.76
CA GLU A 165 6.20 14.82 -16.22
C GLU A 165 6.48 15.11 -17.70
N ASP A 166 5.46 15.01 -18.58
CA ASP A 166 5.60 15.34 -20.00
C ASP A 166 5.92 16.83 -20.23
N THR A 167 5.41 17.71 -19.35
CA THR A 167 5.64 19.16 -19.45
C THR A 167 7.04 19.53 -18.95
N ASP A 168 7.51 18.91 -17.87
CA ASP A 168 8.87 19.09 -17.36
C ASP A 168 9.91 18.54 -18.35
N ALA A 169 9.66 17.37 -18.94
CA ALA A 169 10.52 16.81 -19.98
C ALA A 169 10.61 17.71 -21.23
N ALA A 170 9.49 18.29 -21.66
CA ALA A 170 9.47 19.25 -22.77
C ALA A 170 10.14 20.61 -22.41
N GLY A 171 10.03 21.04 -21.16
CA GLY A 171 10.68 22.25 -20.65
C GLY A 171 12.20 22.12 -20.56
N ASP A 172 12.69 20.96 -20.13
CA ASP A 172 14.13 20.65 -20.07
C ASP A 172 14.73 20.50 -21.48
N GLU A 173 13.97 19.92 -22.43
CA GLU A 173 14.37 19.81 -23.83
C GLU A 173 14.45 21.19 -24.52
N LEU A 174 13.56 22.13 -24.19
CA LEU A 174 13.61 23.52 -24.65
C LEU A 174 14.74 24.33 -23.98
N ALA A 175 15.06 24.07 -22.72
CA ALA A 175 16.17 24.71 -22.01
C ALA A 175 17.55 24.30 -22.55
N LEU A 176 17.66 23.08 -23.10
CA LEU A 176 18.87 22.59 -23.76
C LEU A 176 19.10 23.18 -25.18
N VAL A 177 18.07 23.74 -25.81
CA VAL A 177 18.16 24.30 -27.17
C VAL A 177 18.54 25.80 -27.17
N ASP A 178 18.41 26.50 -26.03
CA ASP A 178 18.64 27.96 -25.94
C ASP A 178 20.04 28.36 -25.44
N LEU A 179 21.01 27.44 -25.53
CA LEU A 179 22.43 27.71 -25.29
C LEU A 179 23.24 27.44 -26.57
N SER A 180 23.13 28.33 -27.56
CA SER A 180 24.03 28.41 -28.74
C SER A 180 24.23 29.85 -29.20
#